data_AF-A0A2E2JAI6-F1
#
_entry.id   AF-A0A2E2JAI6-F1
#
_cell.length_a   1.000
_cell.length_b   1.000
_cell.length_c   1.000
_cell.angle_alpha   90.00
_cell.angle_beta   90.00
_cell.angle_gamma   90.00
#
_symmetry.space_group_name_H-M   'P 1'
#
loop_
_entity.id
_entity.type
_entity.pdbx_description
1 polymer ?
#
loop_
_entity_poly.entity_id
_entity_poly.type
_entity_poly.pdbx_seq_one_letter_code
_entity_poly.pdbx_strand_id
1 'polypeptide(L)' 'MAEKTISIDGQTYAISSLNDQAKAQVQNLRATDAEAARLQAQMAITQTARIAYAKALKDELAKIKPVEAGH' A
#
# COMPACT_ATOMS: atom_id res chain seq x y z
N MET A 1 12.30 -7.92 34.62
CA MET A 1 11.75 -6.97 33.64
C MET A 1 12.10 -7.50 32.25
N ALA A 2 11.16 -7.61 31.32
CA ALA A 2 11.47 -8.09 29.97
C ALA A 2 12.16 -6.97 29.17
N GLU A 3 13.31 -7.28 28.59
CA GLU A 3 14.03 -6.36 27.71
C GLU A 3 13.24 -6.17 26.42
N LYS A 4 12.99 -4.93 26.01
CA LYS A 4 12.34 -4.66 24.72
C LYS A 4 13.34 -4.97 23.61
N THR A 5 12.93 -5.81 22.67
CA THR A 5 13.71 -6.15 21.49
C THR A 5 13.01 -5.67 20.21
N ILE A 6 13.79 -5.52 19.14
CA ILE A 6 13.29 -5.32 17.79
C ILE A 6 13.92 -6.35 16.86
N SER A 7 13.16 -6.81 15.88
CA SER A 7 13.69 -7.68 14.82
C SER A 7 13.86 -6.87 13.54
N ILE A 8 15.08 -6.87 13.00
CA ILE A 8 15.45 -6.24 11.73
C ILE A 8 16.19 -7.29 10.91
N ASP A 9 15.76 -7.54 9.67
CA ASP A 9 16.36 -8.53 8.76
C ASP A 9 16.54 -9.93 9.37
N GLY A 10 15.56 -10.36 10.17
CA GLY A 10 15.57 -11.67 10.84
C GLY A 10 16.49 -11.76 12.05
N GLN A 11 17.19 -10.69 12.42
CA GLN A 11 18.03 -10.61 13.61
C GLN A 11 17.31 -9.82 14.71
N THR A 12 17.42 -10.31 15.95
CA THR A 12 16.80 -9.67 17.11
C THR A 12 17.84 -8.87 17.89
N TYR A 13 17.55 -7.59 18.12
CA TYR A 13 18.40 -6.66 18.85
C TYR A 13 17.68 -6.12 20.08
N ALA A 14 18.42 -5.95 21.18
CA ALA A 14 17.93 -5.23 22.34
C ALA A 14 17.79 -3.74 22.03
N ILE A 15 16.69 -3.10 22.39
CA ILE A 15 16.54 -1.66 22.17
C ILE A 15 17.57 -0.86 22.98
N SER A 16 17.97 -1.38 24.15
CA SER A 16 19.01 -0.83 25.01
C SER A 16 20.39 -0.84 24.35
N SER A 17 20.67 -1.77 23.43
CA SER A 17 21.97 -1.87 22.75
C SER A 17 22.06 -0.98 21.50
N LEU A 18 20.97 -0.31 21.09
CA LEU A 18 20.98 0.57 19.93
C LEU A 18 21.54 1.95 20.29
N ASN A 19 22.42 2.46 19.44
CA ASN A 19 22.83 3.86 19.51
C ASN A 19 21.71 4.79 19.01
N ASP A 20 21.87 6.09 19.25
CA ASP A 20 20.81 7.06 18.94
C ASP A 20 20.52 7.18 17.44
N GLN A 21 21.54 7.01 16.59
CA GLN A 21 21.36 6.99 15.15
C GLN A 21 20.50 5.80 14.70
N ALA A 22 20.78 4.60 15.21
CA ALA A 22 20.00 3.41 14.91
C ALA A 22 18.54 3.55 15.37
N LYS A 23 18.31 4.12 16.55
CA LYS A 23 16.95 4.41 17.05
C LYS A 23 16.21 5.39 16.12
N ALA A 24 16.89 6.44 15.64
CA ALA A 24 16.30 7.39 14.70
C ALA A 24 15.93 6.71 13.37
N GLN A 25 16.78 5.83 12.84
CA GLN A 25 16.46 5.09 11.61
C GLN A 25 15.28 4.13 11.79
N VAL A 26 15.18 3.46 12.95
CA VAL A 26 14.02 2.61 13.27
C VAL A 26 12.72 3.42 13.30
N GLN A 27 12.75 4.63 13.84
CA GLN A 27 11.58 5.52 13.82
C GLN A 27 11.21 5.94 12.40
N ASN A 28 12.19 6.31 11.58
CA ASN A 28 11.97 6.67 10.19
C ASN A 28 11.35 5.51 9.41
N LEU A 29 11.90 4.29 9.53
CA LEU A 29 11.36 3.10 8.88
C LEU A 29 9.90 2.86 9.26
N ARG A 30 9.56 2.90 10.55
CA ARG A 30 8.16 2.74 11.01
C ARG A 30 7.23 3.79 10.42
N ALA A 31 7.67 5.05 10.32
CA ALA A 31 6.88 6.10 9.71
C ALA A 31 6.66 5.86 8.21
N THR A 32 7.72 5.44 7.49
CA THR A 32 7.64 5.08 6.07
C THR A 32 6.72 3.89 5.83
N ASP A 33 6.81 2.84 6.65
CA ASP A 33 5.95 1.66 6.55
C ASP A 33 4.47 2.01 6.76
N ALA A 34 4.18 2.89 7.73
CA ALA A 34 2.83 3.39 7.97
C ALA A 34 2.27 4.17 6.77
N GLU A 35 3.09 5.01 6.13
CA GLU A 35 2.66 5.74 4.94
C GLU A 35 2.48 4.80 3.73
N ALA A 36 3.37 3.82 3.55
CA ALA A 36 3.22 2.82 2.51
C ALA A 36 1.91 2.03 2.66
N ALA A 37 1.57 1.61 3.88
CA ALA A 37 0.30 0.96 4.18
C ALA A 37 -0.91 1.87 3.87
N ARG A 38 -0.82 3.17 4.20
CA ARG A 38 -1.86 4.16 3.89
C ARG A 38 -2.07 4.30 2.38
N LEU A 39 -1.00 4.42 1.61
CA LEU A 39 -1.04 4.52 0.16
C LEU A 39 -1.63 3.25 -0.47
N GLN A 40 -1.25 2.07 0.03
CA GLN A 40 -1.80 0.81 -0.44
C GLN A 40 -3.31 0.71 -0.20
N ALA A 41 -3.79 1.19 0.96
CA ALA A 41 -5.23 1.28 1.22
C ALA A 41 -5.94 2.23 0.23
N GLN A 42 -5.35 3.39 -0.05
CA GLN A 42 -5.91 4.33 -1.03
C GLN A 42 -5.93 3.74 -2.45
N MET A 43 -4.90 3.00 -2.84
CA MET A 43 -4.86 2.26 -4.11
C MET A 43 -5.96 1.20 -4.20
N ALA A 44 -6.25 0.48 -3.12
CA ALA A 44 -7.33 -0.51 -3.10
C ALA A 44 -8.71 0.15 -3.33
N ILE A 45 -8.93 1.32 -2.73
CA ILE A 45 -10.15 2.11 -2.92
C ILE A 45 -10.29 2.54 -4.39
N THR A 46 -9.24 3.11 -4.98
CA THR A 46 -9.28 3.57 -6.37
C THR A 46 -9.42 2.42 -7.37
N GLN A 47 -8.80 1.28 -7.10
CA GLN A 47 -8.96 0.07 -7.92
C GLN A 47 -10.40 -0.45 -7.89
N THR A 48 -11.06 -0.42 -6.74
CA THR A 48 -12.48 -0.78 -6.62
C THR A 48 -13.37 0.16 -7.42
N ALA A 49 -13.15 1.48 -7.28
CA ALA A 49 -13.88 2.49 -8.06
C ALA A 49 -13.68 2.30 -9.58
N ARG A 50 -12.44 2.04 -10.02
CA ARG A 50 -12.13 1.76 -11.42
C ARG A 50 -12.91 0.56 -11.96
N ILE A 51 -13.00 -0.53 -11.20
CA ILE A 51 -13.75 -1.73 -11.59
C ILE A 51 -15.25 -1.38 -11.72
N ALA A 52 -15.81 -0.64 -10.76
CA ALA A 52 -17.20 -0.21 -10.82
C ALA A 52 -17.48 0.66 -12.04
N TYR A 53 -16.62 1.64 -12.33
CA TYR A 53 -16.77 2.51 -13.49
C TYR A 53 -16.58 1.76 -14.82
N ALA A 54 -15.64 0.81 -14.89
CA ALA A 54 -15.46 -0.02 -16.08
C ALA A 54 -16.69 -0.89 -16.35
N LYS A 55 -17.33 -1.43 -15.30
CA LYS A 55 -18.59 -2.17 -15.42
C LYS A 55 -19.71 -1.26 -15.91
N ALA A 56 -19.91 -0.11 -15.29
CA ALA A 56 -20.94 0.84 -15.69
C ALA A 56 -20.75 1.30 -17.15
N LEU A 57 -19.51 1.56 -17.56
CA LEU A 57 -19.18 1.88 -18.95
C LEU A 57 -19.55 0.72 -19.88
N LYS A 58 -19.19 -0.52 -19.54
CA LYS A 58 -19.56 -1.70 -20.34
C LYS A 58 -21.07 -1.83 -20.51
N ASP A 59 -21.83 -1.59 -19.44
CA ASP A 59 -23.30 -1.64 -19.47
C ASP A 59 -23.89 -0.56 -20.38
N GLU A 60 -23.28 0.63 -20.42
CA GLU A 60 -23.69 1.71 -21.34
C GLU A 60 -23.30 1.40 -22.79
N LEU A 61 -22.09 0.88 -23.01
CA LEU A 61 -21.61 0.48 -24.33
C LEU A 61 -22.47 -0.63 -24.94
N ALA A 62 -23.06 -1.52 -24.13
CA ALA A 62 -23.98 -2.55 -24.61
C ALA A 62 -25.29 -1.99 -25.18
N LYS A 63 -25.65 -0.74 -24.86
CA LYS A 63 -26.87 -0.07 -25.36
C LYS A 63 -26.65 0.64 -26.69
N ILE A 64 -25.41 0.96 -27.03
CA ILE A 64 -25.07 1.60 -28.29
C ILE A 64 -24.68 0.52 -29.31
N LYS A 65 -25.16 0.66 -30.56
CA LYS A 65 -24.68 -0.17 -31.65
C LYS A 65 -23.23 0.26 -31.95
N PRO A 66 -22.25 -0.66 -31.94
CA PRO A 66 -20.90 -0.32 -32.35
C PRO A 66 -20.96 0.18 -33.79
N VAL A 67 -20.27 1.29 -34.06
CA VAL A 67 -20.05 1.74 -35.43
C VAL A 67 -19.19 0.67 -36.10
N GLU A 68 -19.68 0.03 -37.16
CA GLU A 68 -18.89 -0.95 -37.91
C GLU A 68 -17.57 -0.27 -38.31
N ALA A 69 -16.45 -0.85 -37.89
CA ALA A 69 -15.16 -0.42 -38.37
C ALA A 69 -15.14 -0.69 -39.87
N GLY A 70 -15.29 0.38 -40.66
CA GLY A 70 -15.21 0.30 -42.12
C GLY A 70 -13.88 -0.35 -42.50
N HIS A 71 -13.96 -1.52 -43.10
CA HIS A 71 -12.87 -2.15 -43.84
C HIS A 71 -12.80 -1.57 -45.26
#